data_AF-A0A6A0HC78-F1
#
_entry.id   AF-A0A6A0HC78-F1
#
_cell.length_a   1.000
_cell.length_b   1.000
_cell.length_c   1.000
_cell.angle_alpha   90.00
_cell.angle_beta   90.00
_cell.angle_gamma   90.00
#
_symmetry.space_group_name_H-M   'P 1'
#
loop_
_entity.id
_entity.type
_entity.pdbx_description
1 polymer ?
#
loop_
_entity_poly.entity_id
_entity_poly.type
_entity_poly.pdbx_seq_one_letter_code
_entity_poly.pdbx_strand_id
1 'polypeptide(L)'
;MGLFPRRRMFLLTTGPHLYYVDPVNNVLKGQVPLDGTTRCEGKNFRTFFIHTPNRVYYLEDPENSSKQWMEAVDQVCSYYFPRS
;
A
#
# COMPACT_ATOMS: atom_id res chain seq x y z
N MET A 1 2.29 -23.81 2.80
CA MET A 1 3.15 -23.40 1.67
C MET A 1 3.56 -21.94 1.84
N GLY A 2 4.84 -21.70 2.16
CA GLY A 2 5.59 -20.46 1.93
C GLY A 2 5.14 -19.18 2.64
N LEU A 3 5.58 -18.98 3.88
CA LEU A 3 5.60 -17.71 4.63
C LEU A 3 6.64 -16.70 4.07
N PHE A 4 6.84 -16.67 2.75
CA PHE A 4 7.84 -15.81 2.13
C PHE A 4 7.16 -14.61 1.47
N PRO A 5 7.60 -13.37 1.77
CA PRO A 5 7.09 -12.20 1.09
C PRO A 5 7.35 -12.32 -0.41
N ARG A 6 6.37 -11.89 -1.22
CA ARG A 6 6.51 -11.85 -2.67
C ARG A 6 6.86 -10.42 -3.08
N ARG A 7 7.95 -10.26 -3.82
CA ARG A 7 8.32 -8.95 -4.37
C ARG A 7 7.22 -8.46 -5.33
N ARG A 8 6.77 -7.23 -5.13
CA ARG A 8 5.79 -6.55 -5.97
C ARG A 8 6.25 -5.12 -6.22
N MET A 9 5.91 -4.61 -7.39
CA MET A 9 6.00 -3.18 -7.68
C MET A 9 4.67 -2.54 -7.29
N PHE A 10 4.70 -1.57 -6.38
CA PHE A 10 3.51 -0.80 -6.00
C PHE A 10 3.45 0.50 -6.80
N LEU A 11 2.24 0.86 -7.24
CA LEU A 11 1.98 2.05 -8.05
C LEU A 11 0.79 2.79 -7.44
N LEU A 12 1.05 3.96 -6.85
CA LEU A 12 0.01 4.87 -6.39
C LEU A 12 -0.34 5.84 -7.53
N THR A 13 -1.63 5.91 -7.87
CA THR A 13 -2.13 6.67 -9.02
C THR A 13 -3.32 7.54 -8.63
N THR A 14 -3.60 8.56 -9.45
CA THR A 14 -4.83 9.36 -9.36
C THR A 14 -6.04 8.47 -9.64
N GLY A 15 -7.06 8.45 -8.77
CA GLY A 15 -8.17 7.52 -8.96
C GLY A 15 -9.01 7.11 -7.75
N PRO A 16 -8.56 7.26 -6.47
CA PRO A 16 -7.26 6.88 -5.92
C PRO A 16 -7.03 5.36 -6.00
N HIS A 17 -5.94 4.92 -6.63
CA HIS A 17 -5.63 3.48 -6.74
C HIS A 17 -4.19 3.18 -6.34
N LEU A 18 -4.03 2.12 -5.54
CA LEU A 18 -2.74 1.54 -5.18
C LEU A 18 -2.65 0.12 -5.75
N TYR A 19 -2.07 0.01 -6.94
CA TYR A 19 -1.89 -1.26 -7.64
C TYR A 19 -0.62 -1.96 -7.19
N TYR A 20 -0.60 -3.30 -7.28
CA TYR A 20 0.62 -4.08 -7.12
C TYR A 20 0.79 -5.10 -8.25
N VAL A 21 1.98 -5.05 -8.85
CA VAL A 21 2.34 -5.80 -10.06
C VAL A 21 3.45 -6.79 -9.73
N ASP A 22 3.44 -7.94 -10.39
CA ASP A 22 4.60 -8.84 -10.43
C ASP A 22 5.62 -8.29 -11.44
N PRO A 23 6.78 -7.77 -10.97
CA PRO A 23 7.73 -7.10 -11.85
C PRO A 23 8.50 -8.07 -12.76
N VAL A 24 8.48 -9.38 -12.48
CA VAL A 24 9.17 -10.38 -13.31
C VAL A 24 8.30 -10.77 -14.50
N ASN A 25 7.02 -11.01 -14.24
CA ASN A 25 6.07 -11.48 -15.25
C ASN A 25 5.28 -10.34 -15.91
N ASN A 26 5.40 -9.09 -15.43
CA ASN A 26 4.62 -7.93 -15.87
C ASN A 26 3.10 -8.17 -15.76
N VAL A 27 2.66 -8.83 -14.68
CA VAL A 27 1.24 -9.16 -14.46
C VAL A 27 0.70 -8.37 -13.28
N LEU A 28 -0.42 -7.66 -13.49
CA LEU A 28 -1.17 -7.04 -12.41
C LEU A 28 -1.69 -8.12 -11.45
N LYS A 29 -1.32 -8.05 -10.17
CA LYS A 29 -1.73 -9.04 -9.16
C LYS A 29 -2.92 -8.58 -8.35
N GLY A 30 -3.18 -7.27 -8.32
CA GLY A 30 -4.37 -6.69 -7.70
C GLY A 30 -4.17 -5.22 -7.33
N GLN A 31 -5.07 -4.74 -6.47
CA GLN A 31 -5.05 -3.40 -5.91
C GLN A 31 -5.38 -3.45 -4.41
N VAL A 32 -4.88 -2.49 -3.65
CA VAL A 32 -5.36 -2.20 -2.31
C VAL A 32 -6.66 -1.38 -2.46
N PRO A 33 -7.79 -1.83 -1.91
CA PRO A 33 -9.06 -1.09 -1.98
C PRO A 33 -9.01 0.10 -1.01
N LEU A 34 -8.50 1.24 -1.49
CA LEU A 34 -8.44 2.47 -0.70
C LEU A 34 -9.86 3.02 -0.47
N ASP A 35 -10.11 3.51 0.74
CA ASP A 35 -11.35 4.16 1.17
C ASP A 35 -11.08 5.15 2.33
N GLY A 36 -12.13 5.82 2.82
CA GLY A 36 -12.01 6.79 3.92
C GLY A 36 -11.65 6.19 5.30
N THR A 37 -11.64 4.86 5.42
CA THR A 37 -11.21 4.14 6.63
C THR A 37 -9.77 3.64 6.53
N THR A 38 -9.17 3.74 5.33
CA THR A 38 -7.81 3.27 5.07
C THR A 38 -6.82 4.02 5.94
N ARG A 39 -5.92 3.27 6.59
CA ARG A 39 -4.90 3.82 7.48
C ARG A 39 -3.57 3.10 7.30
N CYS A 40 -2.50 3.89 7.23
CA CYS A 40 -1.15 3.39 7.29
C CYS A 40 -0.63 3.27 8.74
N GLU A 41 0.19 2.25 9.01
CA GLU A 41 0.86 2.06 10.30
C GLU A 41 2.30 1.60 10.09
N GLY A 42 3.27 2.36 10.64
CA GLY A 42 4.68 1.98 10.58
C GLY A 42 5.06 1.03 11.71
N LYS A 43 5.69 -0.10 11.39
CA LYS A 43 6.31 -0.99 12.38
C LYS A 43 7.78 -0.68 12.61
N ASN A 44 8.50 -0.32 11.56
CA ASN A 44 9.88 0.18 11.59
C ASN A 44 10.19 0.95 10.28
N PHE A 45 11.44 1.34 10.07
CA PHE A 45 11.85 2.12 8.88
C PHE A 45 11.69 1.39 7.53
N ARG A 46 11.46 0.07 7.55
CA ARG A 46 11.25 -0.77 6.35
C ARG A 46 9.85 -1.35 6.28
N THR A 47 9.26 -1.69 7.41
CA THR A 47 7.98 -2.41 7.47
C THR A 47 6.84 -1.47 7.82
N PHE A 48 5.78 -1.51 7.03
CA PHE A 48 4.54 -0.79 7.30
C PHE A 48 3.32 -1.63 6.90
N PHE A 49 2.16 -1.23 7.41
CA PHE A 49 0.88 -1.87 7.17
C PHE A 49 -0.07 -0.90 6.51
N ILE A 50 -0.91 -1.42 5.60
CA ILE A 50 -2.08 -0.71 5.10
C ILE A 50 -3.31 -1.45 5.58
N HIS A 51 -4.05 -0.82 6.48
CA HIS A 51 -5.31 -1.32 7.00
C HIS A 51 -6.45 -0.92 6.06
N THR A 52 -7.22 -1.90 5.61
CA THR A 52 -8.48 -1.73 4.88
C THR A 52 -9.57 -2.54 5.60
N PRO A 53 -10.87 -2.29 5.37
CA PRO A 53 -11.94 -2.94 6.15
C PRO A 53 -11.85 -4.46 6.23
N ASN A 54 -11.45 -5.11 5.13
CA ASN A 54 -11.46 -6.56 4.99
C ASN A 54 -10.07 -7.19 5.09
N ARG A 55 -9.00 -6.40 5.06
CA ARG A 55 -7.63 -6.92 4.94
C ARG A 55 -6.57 -5.95 5.45
N VAL A 56 -5.55 -6.50 6.11
CA VAL A 56 -4.30 -5.80 6.40
C VAL A 56 -3.25 -6.25 5.39
N TYR A 57 -2.63 -5.29 4.71
CA TYR A 57 -1.51 -5.52 3.79
C TYR A 57 -0.20 -5.32 4.53
N TYR A 58 0.63 -6.36 4.58
CA TYR A 58 1.94 -6.35 5.24
C TYR A 58 3.01 -6.08 4.19
N LEU A 59 3.63 -4.90 4.25
CA LEU A 59 4.58 -4.43 3.25
C LEU A 59 5.95 -4.21 3.87
N GLU A 60 6.98 -4.62 3.14
CA GLU A 60 8.38 -4.35 3.45
C GLU A 60 8.97 -3.56 2.29
N ASP A 61 9.51 -2.40 2.61
CA ASP A 61 10.20 -1.51 1.71
C ASP A 61 11.72 -1.70 1.83
N PRO A 62 12.37 -2.34 0.85
CA PRO A 62 13.81 -2.52 0.86
C PRO A 62 14.61 -1.20 0.78
N GLU A 63 13.99 -0.11 0.31
CA GLU A 63 14.64 1.20 0.10
C GLU A 63 14.53 2.13 1.33
N ASN A 64 13.99 1.66 2.46
CA ASN A 64 13.78 2.45 3.70
C ASN A 64 12.94 3.73 3.51
N SER A 65 12.08 3.77 2.50
CA SER A 65 11.20 4.90 2.18
C SER A 65 9.76 4.65 2.66
N SER A 66 9.57 3.75 3.65
CA SER A 66 8.24 3.34 4.14
C SER A 66 7.41 4.52 4.63
N LYS A 67 8.07 5.51 5.27
CA LYS A 67 7.42 6.75 5.71
C LYS A 67 6.81 7.54 4.54
N GLN A 68 7.53 7.66 3.43
CA GLN A 68 7.04 8.38 2.24
C GLN A 68 5.84 7.66 1.63
N TRP A 69 5.86 6.33 1.61
CA TRP A 69 4.70 5.53 1.19
C TRP A 69 3.46 5.80 2.05
N MET A 70 3.63 5.78 3.38
CA MET A 70 2.53 6.05 4.30
C MET A 70 1.97 7.46 4.11
N GLU A 71 2.84 8.46 4.03
CA GLU A 71 2.44 9.85 3.80
C GLU A 71 1.71 10.04 2.46
N ALA A 72 2.22 9.43 1.38
CA ALA A 72 1.61 9.53 0.06
C ALA A 72 0.21 8.87 0.02
N VAL A 73 0.04 7.69 0.65
CA VAL A 73 -1.25 7.03 0.76
C VAL A 73 -2.22 7.87 1.60
N ASP A 74 -1.77 8.39 2.75
CA ASP A 74 -2.61 9.22 3.63
C ASP A 74 -3.04 10.53 2.93
N GLN A 75 -2.14 11.17 2.17
CA GLN A 75 -2.45 12.36 1.38
C GLN A 75 -3.52 12.07 0.30
N VAL A 76 -3.34 10.97 -0.45
CA VAL A 76 -4.30 10.55 -1.46
C VAL A 76 -5.65 10.22 -0.84
N CYS A 77 -5.68 9.45 0.24
CA CYS A 77 -6.93 9.13 0.94
C CYS A 77 -7.61 10.40 1.48
N SER A 78 -6.86 11.34 2.04
CA SER A 78 -7.40 12.60 2.56
C SER A 78 -8.00 13.48 1.47
N TYR A 79 -7.43 13.46 0.26
CA TYR A 79 -7.94 14.22 -0.88
C TYR A 79 -9.24 13.63 -1.45
N TYR A 80 -9.30 12.30 -1.64
CA TYR A 80 -10.45 11.65 -2.28
C TYR A 80 -11.56 11.24 -1.29
N PHE A 81 -11.24 11.06 -0.01
CA PHE A 81 -12.18 10.63 1.03
C PHE A 81 -12.15 11.56 2.25
N PRO A 82 -12.49 12.86 2.08
CA PRO A 82 -12.52 13.79 3.20
C PRO A 82 -13.53 13.31 4.25
N ARG A 83 -13.13 13.33 5.53
CA ARG A 83 -14.06 13.06 6.63
C ARG A 83 -15.03 14.23 6.74
N SER A 84 -16.32 13.98 6.51
CA SER A 84 -17.43 14.90 6.72
C SER A 84 -17.64 15.21 8.20
#